data_AF-A0A229NYQ5-F1
#
_entry.id   AF-A0A229NYQ5-F1
#
_cell.length_a   1.000
_cell.length_b   1.000
_cell.length_c   1.000
_cell.angle_alpha   90.00
_cell.angle_beta   90.00
_cell.angle_gamma   90.00
#
_symmetry.space_group_name_H-M   'P 1'
#
loop_
_entity.id
_entity.type
_entity.pdbx_description
1 polymer ?
#
loop_
_entity_poly.entity_id
_entity_poly.type
_entity_poly.pdbx_seq_one_letter_code
_entity_poly.pdbx_strand_id
1 'polypeptide(L)'
;MSRLDLPGLLALTSKANIAQIELSTLQELYYKCLYPYTFVFKLDNGDELKLKFDRDKFCHLIGLDKVPKALLASKSRGWTSRRVSNYKGVRGWDGILDGSINIAHINALAARVRNGLGESERKLVNFYYLPTLLKVGNLVIRYLNPQPGSRVTSELFIYDTHDNLYLQLGLRKDSNNYDKWYYPETFIINTANPGNSNPRAAGNPVHRVVKRTVLQRFNYGLYRPKSRILRVPNSKRKNRRVKN
;
A
#
# COMPACT_ATOMS: atom_id res chain seq x y z
N MET A 1 3.00 -11.05 -21.54
CA MET A 1 3.93 -10.82 -20.41
C MET A 1 3.45 -11.64 -19.21
N SER A 2 4.35 -12.32 -18.50
CA SER A 2 4.01 -13.10 -17.30
C SER A 2 3.81 -12.19 -16.07
N ARG A 3 2.94 -12.62 -15.14
CA ARG A 3 2.77 -11.97 -13.84
C ARG A 3 4.01 -12.20 -12.97
N LEU A 4 4.39 -11.21 -12.18
CA LEU A 4 5.50 -11.33 -11.23
C LEU A 4 5.04 -11.94 -9.92
N ASP A 5 5.79 -12.92 -9.44
CA ASP A 5 5.73 -13.40 -8.06
C ASP A 5 6.58 -12.50 -7.14
N LEU A 6 6.62 -12.79 -5.84
CA LEU A 6 7.37 -11.95 -4.89
C LEU A 6 8.87 -11.88 -5.22
N PRO A 7 9.60 -12.99 -5.46
CA PRO A 7 11.00 -12.92 -5.88
C PRO A 7 11.20 -12.09 -7.14
N GLY A 8 10.40 -12.29 -8.19
CA GLY A 8 10.49 -11.51 -9.42
C GLY A 8 10.24 -10.03 -9.21
N LEU A 9 9.30 -9.68 -8.34
CA LEU A 9 8.98 -8.30 -7.99
C LEU A 9 10.13 -7.62 -7.20
N LEU A 10 10.79 -8.34 -6.29
CA LEU A 10 11.92 -7.82 -5.51
C LEU A 10 13.22 -7.71 -6.32
N ALA A 11 13.34 -8.46 -7.42
CA ALA A 11 14.50 -8.45 -8.31
C ALA A 11 14.44 -7.35 -9.38
N LEU A 12 13.33 -6.60 -9.47
CA LEU A 12 13.19 -5.53 -10.45
C LEU A 12 14.22 -4.41 -10.22
N THR A 13 14.97 -4.10 -11.28
CA THR A 13 15.89 -2.94 -11.32
C THR A 13 15.27 -1.72 -11.99
N SER A 14 14.05 -1.84 -12.53
CA SER A 14 13.32 -0.75 -13.18
C SER A 14 11.83 -0.85 -12.88
N LYS A 15 11.11 0.26 -13.05
CA LYS A 15 9.64 0.33 -12.88
C LYS A 15 8.91 -0.86 -13.51
N ALA A 16 8.03 -1.48 -12.72
CA ALA A 16 7.19 -2.59 -13.18
C ALA A 16 6.14 -2.15 -14.21
N ASN A 17 5.79 -3.04 -15.15
CA ASN A 17 4.61 -2.85 -15.98
C ASN A 17 3.35 -3.24 -15.19
N ILE A 18 2.28 -2.44 -15.27
CA ILE A 18 1.01 -2.74 -14.59
C ILE A 18 0.45 -4.12 -14.95
N ALA A 19 0.66 -4.59 -16.17
CA ALA A 19 0.24 -5.92 -16.62
C ALA A 19 0.98 -7.06 -15.91
N GLN A 20 2.10 -6.79 -15.26
CA GLN A 20 2.89 -7.76 -14.48
C GLN A 20 2.50 -7.77 -12.99
N ILE A 21 1.82 -6.71 -12.51
CA ILE A 21 1.49 -6.53 -11.10
C ILE A 21 0.18 -7.24 -10.75
N GLU A 22 0.19 -7.95 -9.63
CA GLU A 22 -1.00 -8.52 -8.99
C GLU A 22 -1.18 -7.96 -7.58
N LEU A 23 -2.44 -7.75 -7.16
CA LEU A 23 -2.73 -7.25 -5.81
C LEU A 23 -2.27 -8.25 -4.73
N SER A 24 -2.38 -9.56 -5.01
CA SER A 24 -1.92 -10.62 -4.10
C SER A 24 -0.41 -10.58 -3.91
N THR A 25 0.38 -10.36 -4.97
CA THR A 25 1.84 -10.22 -4.87
C THR A 25 2.22 -8.98 -4.05
N LEU A 26 1.54 -7.85 -4.25
CA LEU A 26 1.77 -6.64 -3.43
C LEU A 26 1.36 -6.86 -1.96
N GLN A 27 0.28 -7.59 -1.70
CA GLN A 27 -0.14 -7.97 -0.36
C GLN A 27 0.90 -8.87 0.32
N GLU A 28 1.44 -9.84 -0.41
CA GLU A 28 2.51 -10.72 0.06
C GLU A 28 3.77 -9.92 0.38
N LEU A 29 4.20 -9.00 -0.50
CA LEU A 29 5.32 -8.10 -0.25
C LEU A 29 5.11 -7.26 1.01
N TYR A 30 3.92 -6.68 1.18
CA TYR A 30 3.59 -5.91 2.38
C TYR A 30 3.73 -6.76 3.65
N TYR A 31 3.17 -7.97 3.62
CA TYR A 31 3.19 -8.89 4.75
C TYR A 31 4.60 -9.44 5.04
N LYS A 32 5.40 -9.67 3.99
CA LYS A 32 6.72 -10.29 4.09
C LYS A 32 7.89 -9.31 4.30
N CYS A 33 7.72 -8.05 3.91
CA CYS A 33 8.83 -7.09 3.86
C CYS A 33 8.60 -5.83 4.70
N LEU A 34 7.36 -5.54 5.11
CA LEU A 34 7.02 -4.31 5.85
C LEU A 34 6.35 -4.60 7.19
N TYR A 35 5.25 -5.35 7.19
CA TYR A 35 4.39 -5.58 8.36
C TYR A 35 5.12 -6.05 9.64
N PRO A 36 6.05 -7.02 9.58
CA PRO A 36 6.68 -7.57 10.78
C PRO A 36 7.93 -6.82 11.20
N TYR A 37 8.22 -5.67 10.61
CA TYR A 37 9.37 -4.86 11.00
C TYR A 37 8.91 -3.50 11.57
N THR A 38 9.71 -3.00 12.50
CA THR A 38 9.74 -1.59 12.90
C THR A 38 10.96 -0.97 12.24
N PHE A 39 10.77 0.10 11.48
CA PHE A 39 11.84 0.91 10.94
C PHE A 39 12.10 2.07 11.89
N VAL A 40 13.28 2.08 12.52
CA VAL A 40 13.69 3.10 13.48
C VAL A 40 14.67 4.05 12.79
N PHE A 41 14.34 5.34 12.81
CA PHE A 41 15.14 6.40 12.20
C PHE A 41 15.62 7.37 13.27
N LYS A 42 16.93 7.50 13.42
CA LYS A 42 17.53 8.60 14.20
C LYS A 42 17.80 9.78 13.28
N LEU A 43 17.42 10.96 13.73
CA LEU A 43 17.48 12.21 12.99
C LEU A 43 18.68 13.05 13.41
N ASP A 44 19.08 13.98 12.55
CA ASP A 44 20.20 14.90 12.80
C ASP A 44 20.02 15.82 14.02
N ASN A 45 18.78 16.08 14.43
CA ASN A 45 18.45 16.82 15.65
C ASN A 45 18.42 15.95 16.93
N GLY A 46 18.79 14.67 16.84
CA GLY A 46 18.76 13.72 17.95
C GLY A 46 17.41 13.01 18.16
N ASP A 47 16.36 13.37 17.42
CA ASP A 47 15.07 12.70 17.53
C ASP A 47 15.10 11.27 16.98
N GLU A 48 14.18 10.44 17.49
CA GLU A 48 13.93 9.10 16.99
C GLU A 48 12.47 8.96 16.51
N LEU A 49 12.30 8.38 15.32
CA LEU A 49 11.00 8.02 14.77
C LEU A 49 10.92 6.50 14.58
N LYS A 50 9.84 5.89 15.10
CA LYS A 50 9.54 4.46 14.93
C LYS A 50 8.39 4.27 13.95
N LEU A 51 8.68 3.81 12.74
CA LEU A 51 7.68 3.55 11.70
C LEU A 51 7.27 2.08 11.71
N LYS A 52 5.97 1.83 11.79
CA LYS A 52 5.36 0.51 11.67
C LYS A 52 4.35 0.46 10.53
N PHE A 53 4.14 -0.75 10.01
CA PHE A 53 3.15 -1.03 8.99
C PHE A 53 2.10 -1.97 9.58
N ASP A 54 0.83 -1.56 9.54
CA ASP A 54 -0.29 -2.33 10.08
C ASP A 54 -1.17 -2.85 8.94
N ARG A 55 -1.76 -4.04 9.11
CA ARG A 55 -2.46 -4.77 8.05
C ARG A 55 -3.61 -3.98 7.42
N ASP A 56 -4.36 -3.26 8.25
CA ASP A 56 -5.51 -2.45 7.85
C ASP A 56 -5.12 -1.20 7.03
N LYS A 57 -3.84 -0.84 6.99
CA LYS A 57 -3.35 0.31 6.22
C LYS A 57 -3.02 -0.01 4.77
N PHE A 58 -2.73 -1.28 4.45
CA PHE A 58 -2.29 -1.71 3.13
C PHE A 58 -3.19 -1.20 1.99
N CYS A 59 -4.49 -1.45 2.07
CA CYS A 59 -5.47 -1.06 1.05
C CYS A 59 -5.46 0.45 0.77
N HIS A 60 -5.25 1.26 1.81
CA HIS A 60 -5.20 2.70 1.66
C HIS A 60 -3.90 3.16 0.98
N LEU A 61 -2.76 2.56 1.34
CA LEU A 61 -1.45 2.88 0.77
C LEU A 61 -1.39 2.60 -0.73
N ILE A 62 -1.98 1.50 -1.19
CA ILE A 62 -2.04 1.18 -2.63
C ILE A 62 -3.19 1.91 -3.35
N GLY A 63 -4.00 2.70 -2.64
CA GLY A 63 -5.10 3.47 -3.23
C GLY A 63 -6.31 2.64 -3.66
N LEU A 64 -6.53 1.46 -3.07
CA LEU A 64 -7.59 0.52 -3.47
C LEU A 64 -9.00 1.12 -3.41
N ASP A 65 -9.22 2.08 -2.50
CA ASP A 65 -10.52 2.70 -2.27
C ASP A 65 -10.80 3.92 -3.17
N LYS A 66 -9.85 4.34 -4.02
CA LYS A 66 -9.96 5.53 -4.89
C LYS A 66 -11.07 5.38 -5.93
N VAL A 67 -11.08 4.29 -6.69
CA VAL A 67 -12.13 4.00 -7.70
C VAL A 67 -13.51 3.84 -7.06
N PRO A 68 -13.70 3.03 -6.00
CA PRO A 68 -14.95 2.98 -5.24
C PRO A 68 -15.47 4.35 -4.76
N LYS A 69 -14.58 5.21 -4.24
CA LYS A 69 -14.95 6.58 -3.82
C LYS A 69 -15.40 7.43 -5.00
N ALA A 70 -14.73 7.36 -6.14
CA ALA A 70 -15.13 8.08 -7.34
C ALA A 70 -16.51 7.64 -7.83
N LEU A 71 -16.81 6.34 -7.78
CA LEU A 71 -18.13 5.80 -8.12
C LEU A 71 -19.24 6.27 -7.18
N LEU A 72 -18.93 6.37 -5.88
CA LEU A 72 -19.84 6.95 -4.90
C LEU A 72 -20.08 8.45 -5.18
N ALA A 73 -19.01 9.21 -5.42
CA ALA A 73 -19.08 10.65 -5.69
C ALA A 73 -19.85 10.96 -6.99
N SER A 74 -19.68 10.14 -8.03
CA SER A 74 -20.40 10.26 -9.29
C SER A 74 -21.84 9.73 -9.23
N LYS A 75 -22.33 9.35 -8.03
CA LYS A 75 -23.64 8.73 -7.81
C LYS A 75 -23.90 7.53 -8.74
N SER A 76 -22.87 6.75 -9.04
CA SER A 76 -22.99 5.59 -9.92
C SER A 76 -23.95 4.56 -9.30
N ARG A 77 -24.85 4.01 -10.11
CA ARG A 77 -25.91 3.11 -9.64
C ARG A 77 -25.35 1.96 -8.81
N GLY A 78 -25.94 1.75 -7.64
CA GLY A 78 -25.61 0.69 -6.71
C GLY A 78 -24.39 0.94 -5.83
N TRP A 79 -23.74 2.12 -5.88
CA TRP A 79 -22.62 2.45 -5.00
C TRP A 79 -23.08 3.17 -3.73
N THR A 80 -22.61 2.68 -2.58
CA THR A 80 -22.91 3.23 -1.25
C THR A 80 -21.64 3.27 -0.41
N SER A 81 -21.64 4.07 0.67
CA SER A 81 -20.55 4.11 1.64
C SER A 81 -20.20 2.72 2.19
N ARG A 82 -21.21 1.85 2.36
CA ARG A 82 -21.01 0.45 2.76
C ARG A 82 -20.21 -0.33 1.70
N ARG A 83 -20.51 -0.18 0.42
CA ARG A 83 -19.73 -0.86 -0.64
C ARG A 83 -18.32 -0.31 -0.75
N VAL A 84 -18.11 0.99 -0.57
CA VAL A 84 -16.77 1.59 -0.50
C VAL A 84 -15.96 1.02 0.67
N SER A 85 -16.62 0.72 1.80
CA SER A 85 -15.93 0.12 2.97
C SER A 85 -15.33 -1.25 2.70
N ASN A 86 -15.80 -1.98 1.67
CA ASN A 86 -15.25 -3.29 1.30
C ASN A 86 -13.85 -3.20 0.67
N TYR A 87 -13.40 -2.00 0.29
CA TYR A 87 -12.09 -1.76 -0.32
C TYR A 87 -11.11 -1.09 0.66
N LYS A 88 -11.45 -1.07 1.94
CA LYS A 88 -10.68 -0.43 3.01
C LYS A 88 -10.33 -1.42 4.11
N GLY A 89 -9.26 -1.13 4.84
CA GLY A 89 -8.97 -1.85 6.06
C GLY A 89 -8.81 -3.36 5.86
N VAL A 90 -9.24 -4.09 6.88
CA VAL A 90 -9.27 -5.55 6.89
C VAL A 90 -10.19 -6.13 5.81
N ARG A 91 -11.34 -5.50 5.50
CA ARG A 91 -12.25 -6.01 4.46
C ARG A 91 -11.60 -6.02 3.08
N GLY A 92 -10.90 -4.93 2.73
CA GLY A 92 -10.17 -4.86 1.47
C GLY A 92 -9.00 -5.85 1.43
N TRP A 93 -8.33 -6.05 2.56
CA TRP A 93 -7.26 -7.04 2.71
C TRP A 93 -7.79 -8.46 2.45
N ASP A 94 -8.87 -8.83 3.12
CA ASP A 94 -9.46 -10.16 3.00
C ASP A 94 -10.02 -10.40 1.58
N GLY A 95 -10.57 -9.37 0.94
CA GLY A 95 -11.02 -9.47 -0.45
C GLY A 95 -9.89 -9.67 -1.46
N ILE A 96 -8.69 -9.15 -1.19
CA ILE A 96 -7.51 -9.47 -2.02
C ILE A 96 -7.07 -10.92 -1.75
N LEU A 97 -7.09 -11.32 -0.49
CA LEU A 97 -6.66 -12.64 -0.04
C LEU A 97 -7.52 -13.77 -0.63
N ASP A 98 -8.84 -13.58 -0.68
CA ASP A 98 -9.78 -14.55 -1.25
C ASP A 98 -9.93 -14.45 -2.78
N GLY A 99 -9.32 -13.42 -3.39
CA GLY A 99 -9.32 -13.16 -4.82
C GLY A 99 -10.55 -12.43 -5.36
N SER A 100 -11.52 -12.07 -4.51
CA SER A 100 -12.71 -11.28 -4.89
C SER A 100 -12.35 -9.85 -5.31
N ILE A 101 -11.21 -9.33 -4.86
CA ILE A 101 -10.62 -8.06 -5.28
C ILE A 101 -9.27 -8.33 -5.94
N ASN A 102 -9.21 -8.14 -7.27
CA ASN A 102 -8.01 -8.27 -8.07
C ASN A 102 -7.92 -7.12 -9.09
N ILE A 103 -6.81 -7.05 -9.86
CA ILE A 103 -6.61 -5.97 -10.83
C ILE A 103 -7.73 -5.94 -11.90
N ALA A 104 -8.18 -7.10 -12.38
CA ALA A 104 -9.25 -7.17 -13.38
C ALA A 104 -10.57 -6.61 -12.83
N HIS A 105 -10.92 -6.96 -11.59
CA HIS A 105 -12.07 -6.41 -10.89
C HIS A 105 -11.98 -4.89 -10.75
N ILE A 106 -10.84 -4.36 -10.30
CA ILE A 106 -10.66 -2.91 -10.17
C ILE A 106 -10.71 -2.21 -11.52
N ASN A 107 -10.14 -2.79 -12.58
CA ASN A 107 -10.22 -2.23 -13.94
C ASN A 107 -11.66 -2.17 -14.46
N ALA A 108 -12.48 -3.20 -14.21
CA ALA A 108 -13.89 -3.20 -14.56
C ALA A 108 -14.67 -2.09 -13.83
N LEU A 109 -14.29 -1.78 -12.59
CA LEU A 109 -14.84 -0.64 -11.86
C LEU A 109 -14.34 0.70 -12.39
N ALA A 110 -13.04 0.77 -12.73
CA ALA A 110 -12.40 1.97 -13.23
C ALA A 110 -12.96 2.40 -14.60
N ALA A 111 -13.37 1.44 -15.44
CA ALA A 111 -14.04 1.71 -16.72
C ALA A 111 -15.36 2.49 -16.57
N ARG A 112 -15.95 2.51 -15.37
CA ARG A 112 -17.18 3.25 -15.06
C ARG A 112 -16.94 4.68 -14.58
N VAL A 113 -15.68 5.11 -14.45
CA VAL A 113 -15.30 6.47 -14.05
C VAL A 113 -14.33 7.08 -15.06
N ARG A 114 -14.45 8.39 -15.30
CA ARG A 114 -13.68 9.09 -16.35
C ARG A 114 -12.15 9.04 -16.18
N ASN A 115 -11.66 8.83 -14.96
CA ASN A 115 -10.24 9.01 -14.62
C ASN A 115 -9.45 7.69 -14.47
N GLY A 116 -10.08 6.53 -14.72
CA GLY A 116 -9.41 5.22 -14.62
C GLY A 116 -8.74 4.95 -13.27
N LEU A 117 -7.59 4.26 -13.29
CA LEU A 117 -6.78 3.97 -12.10
C LEU A 117 -5.88 5.13 -11.65
N GLY A 118 -5.45 6.00 -12.59
CA GLY A 118 -4.68 7.23 -12.35
C GLY A 118 -3.56 7.10 -11.31
N GLU A 119 -3.65 7.86 -10.22
CA GLU A 119 -2.69 7.85 -9.10
C GLU A 119 -2.49 6.44 -8.50
N SER A 120 -3.55 5.62 -8.46
CA SER A 120 -3.49 4.27 -7.88
C SER A 120 -2.61 3.36 -8.72
N GLU A 121 -2.63 3.49 -10.06
CA GLU A 121 -1.73 2.73 -10.93
C GLU A 121 -0.27 3.04 -10.63
N ARG A 122 0.07 4.33 -10.48
CA ARG A 122 1.42 4.75 -10.11
C ARG A 122 1.85 4.17 -8.77
N LYS A 123 0.95 4.08 -7.79
CA LYS A 123 1.26 3.42 -6.51
C LYS A 123 1.52 1.93 -6.73
N LEU A 124 0.64 1.23 -7.44
CA LEU A 124 0.75 -0.22 -7.67
C LEU A 124 2.09 -0.61 -8.32
N VAL A 125 2.52 0.13 -9.35
CA VAL A 125 3.76 -0.18 -10.08
C VAL A 125 5.04 0.22 -9.35
N ASN A 126 4.97 1.06 -8.32
CA ASN A 126 6.15 1.51 -7.56
C ASN A 126 6.17 0.99 -6.11
N PHE A 127 5.08 0.40 -5.62
CA PHE A 127 4.95 -0.03 -4.22
C PHE A 127 6.03 -1.03 -3.81
N TYR A 128 6.46 -1.87 -4.76
CA TYR A 128 7.46 -2.91 -4.52
C TYR A 128 8.80 -2.37 -4.02
N TYR A 129 9.13 -1.13 -4.38
CA TYR A 129 10.43 -0.56 -4.07
C TYR A 129 10.49 0.05 -2.67
N LEU A 130 9.32 0.27 -2.04
CA LEU A 130 9.23 0.89 -0.72
C LEU A 130 10.07 0.19 0.36
N PRO A 131 10.09 -1.15 0.51
CA PRO A 131 10.92 -1.81 1.53
C PRO A 131 12.41 -1.56 1.34
N THR A 132 12.91 -1.55 0.10
CA THR A 132 14.31 -1.26 -0.21
C THR A 132 14.64 0.18 0.16
N LEU A 133 13.80 1.12 -0.26
CA LEU A 133 14.00 2.53 -0.01
C LEU A 133 13.99 2.92 1.47
N LEU A 134 13.19 2.25 2.30
CA LEU A 134 13.24 2.45 3.76
C LEU A 134 14.56 1.99 4.39
N LYS A 135 15.24 1.02 3.77
CA LYS A 135 16.50 0.45 4.28
C LYS A 135 17.71 1.25 3.80
N VAL A 136 17.76 1.60 2.52
CA VAL A 136 18.98 2.16 1.88
C VAL A 136 18.78 3.54 1.25
N GLY A 137 17.54 4.00 1.07
CA GLY A 137 17.25 5.26 0.39
C GLY A 137 17.68 6.49 1.18
N ASN A 138 17.83 7.63 0.50
CA ASN A 138 18.08 8.92 1.13
C ASN A 138 16.78 9.45 1.74
N LEU A 139 16.73 9.56 3.08
CA LEU A 139 15.52 9.84 3.83
C LEU A 139 15.59 11.19 4.52
N VAL A 140 14.50 11.94 4.40
CA VAL A 140 14.29 13.22 5.07
C VAL A 140 12.90 13.22 5.69
N ILE A 141 12.80 13.64 6.95
CA ILE A 141 11.54 13.79 7.67
C ILE A 141 11.17 15.27 7.74
N ARG A 142 9.93 15.57 7.39
CA ARG A 142 9.31 16.88 7.56
C ARG A 142 8.18 16.76 8.57
N TYR A 143 8.26 17.47 9.69
CA TYR A 143 7.12 17.55 10.61
C TYR A 143 6.14 18.59 10.10
N LEU A 144 4.85 18.27 10.12
CA LEU A 144 3.81 19.17 9.63
C LEU A 144 3.12 19.85 10.79
N ASN A 145 2.85 21.14 10.64
CA ASN A 145 1.89 21.83 11.49
C ASN A 145 0.50 21.17 11.33
N PRO A 146 -0.29 21.04 12.42
CA PRO A 146 -1.65 20.51 12.34
C PRO A 146 -2.48 21.26 11.28
N GLN A 147 -3.09 20.53 10.36
CA GLN A 147 -3.97 21.08 9.33
C GLN A 147 -5.41 20.61 9.56
N PRO A 148 -6.43 21.49 9.42
CA PRO A 148 -7.83 21.09 9.53
C PRO A 148 -8.16 19.92 8.60
N GLY A 149 -8.73 18.85 9.15
CA GLY A 149 -9.12 17.66 8.40
C GLY A 149 -7.99 16.70 8.02
N SER A 150 -6.72 17.05 8.25
CA SER A 150 -5.59 16.13 8.08
C SER A 150 -5.22 15.45 9.39
N ARG A 151 -4.91 14.16 9.31
CA ARG A 151 -4.34 13.40 10.43
C ARG A 151 -2.86 13.06 10.20
N VAL A 152 -2.29 13.51 9.09
CA VAL A 152 -0.86 13.38 8.80
C VAL A 152 -0.12 14.42 9.60
N THR A 153 0.79 13.97 10.45
CA THR A 153 1.56 14.82 11.38
C THR A 153 3.00 15.01 10.92
N SER A 154 3.46 14.18 9.99
CA SER A 154 4.81 14.23 9.44
C SER A 154 4.85 13.54 8.10
N GLU A 155 5.87 13.82 7.32
CA GLU A 155 6.09 13.21 6.01
C GLU A 155 7.52 12.69 5.94
N LEU A 156 7.65 11.43 5.51
CA LEU A 156 8.92 10.84 5.16
C LEU A 156 9.10 10.97 3.65
N PHE A 157 10.03 11.81 3.25
CA PHE A 157 10.50 11.92 1.88
C PHE A 157 11.63 10.93 1.66
N ILE A 158 11.46 10.10 0.64
CA ILE A 158 12.48 9.16 0.17
C ILE A 158 12.88 9.59 -1.22
N TYR A 159 14.10 10.07 -1.35
CA TYR A 159 14.66 10.43 -2.64
C TYR A 159 15.35 9.20 -3.23
N ASP A 160 14.91 8.83 -4.43
CA ASP A 160 15.58 7.84 -5.25
C ASP A 160 16.20 8.53 -6.47
N THR A 161 17.50 8.31 -6.66
CA THR A 161 18.25 8.84 -7.80
C THR A 161 18.08 8.00 -9.05
N HIS A 162 17.59 6.75 -8.96
CA HIS A 162 17.57 5.82 -10.09
C HIS A 162 16.50 6.19 -11.13
N ASP A 163 15.27 6.46 -10.68
CA ASP A 163 14.16 6.82 -11.58
C ASP A 163 13.81 8.33 -11.56
N ASN A 164 14.61 9.16 -10.87
CA ASN A 164 14.31 10.58 -10.60
C ASN A 164 12.90 10.78 -9.98
N LEU A 165 12.47 9.80 -9.18
CA LEU A 165 11.21 9.79 -8.46
C LEU A 165 11.46 10.16 -7.00
N TYR A 166 10.54 10.94 -6.44
CA TYR A 166 10.46 11.12 -5.00
C TYR A 166 9.23 10.41 -4.47
N LEU A 167 9.46 9.52 -3.50
CA LEU A 167 8.39 8.88 -2.75
C LEU A 167 8.13 9.70 -1.49
N GLN A 168 6.86 9.96 -1.24
CA GLN A 168 6.41 10.64 -0.05
C GLN A 168 5.46 9.73 0.71
N LEU A 169 5.83 9.39 1.94
CA LEU A 169 4.97 8.73 2.89
C LEU A 169 4.42 9.75 3.88
N GLY A 170 3.12 10.02 3.82
CA GLY A 170 2.45 10.78 4.88
C GLY A 170 2.28 9.87 6.09
N LEU A 171 2.86 10.28 7.21
CA LEU A 171 2.88 9.54 8.47
C LEU A 171 1.92 10.16 9.47
N ARG A 172 1.21 9.30 10.17
CA ARG A 172 0.37 9.67 11.31
C ARG A 172 0.98 9.13 12.58
N LYS A 173 1.15 10.01 13.58
CA LYS A 173 1.55 9.60 14.92
C LYS A 173 0.47 8.72 15.54
N ASP A 174 0.88 7.63 16.16
CA ASP A 174 0.03 6.79 16.98
C ASP A 174 -0.26 7.51 18.29
N SER A 175 -1.48 8.06 18.43
CA SER A 175 -1.89 8.85 19.59
C SER A 175 -1.97 8.03 20.88
N ASN A 176 -2.01 6.70 20.77
CA ASN A 176 -2.16 5.81 21.92
C ASN A 176 -0.81 5.42 22.54
N ASN A 177 0.30 5.95 22.02
CA ASN A 177 1.64 5.68 22.53
C ASN A 177 2.37 6.98 22.88
N TYR A 178 3.01 6.99 24.06
CA TYR A 178 3.94 8.04 24.46
C TYR A 178 5.21 8.03 23.59
N ASP A 179 5.62 6.83 23.18
CA ASP A 179 6.69 6.64 22.20
C ASP A 179 6.29 7.22 20.84
N LYS A 180 7.26 7.84 20.15
CA LYS A 180 7.15 8.43 18.80
C LYS A 180 6.92 7.36 17.70
N TRP A 181 5.82 6.60 17.82
CA TRP A 181 5.36 5.61 16.84
C TRP A 181 4.53 6.27 15.75
N TYR A 182 4.75 5.82 14.52
CA TYR A 182 4.06 6.30 13.34
C TYR A 182 3.64 5.14 12.46
N TYR A 183 2.55 5.33 11.73
CA TYR A 183 2.16 4.47 10.62
C TYR A 183 1.94 5.32 9.37
N PRO A 184 2.17 4.76 8.19
CA PRO A 184 1.91 5.46 6.95
C PRO A 184 0.40 5.50 6.69
N GLU A 185 -0.09 6.71 6.42
CA GLU A 185 -1.47 6.96 6.01
C GLU A 185 -1.53 7.24 4.50
N THR A 186 -0.51 7.87 3.92
CA THR A 186 -0.48 8.12 2.47
C THR A 186 0.83 7.66 1.86
N PHE A 187 0.76 7.24 0.60
CA PHE A 187 1.91 6.93 -0.25
C PHE A 187 1.73 7.66 -1.57
N ILE A 188 2.65 8.55 -1.91
CA ILE A 188 2.58 9.41 -3.09
C ILE A 188 3.87 9.21 -3.89
N ILE A 189 3.71 8.95 -5.19
CA ILE A 189 4.81 8.93 -6.15
C ILE A 189 4.82 10.26 -6.84
N ASN A 190 5.96 10.91 -6.95
CA ASN A 190 6.06 12.14 -7.69
C ASN A 190 7.32 12.16 -8.54
N THR A 191 7.27 12.89 -9.65
CA THR A 191 8.40 13.12 -10.57
C THR A 191 9.14 14.35 -10.11
N ALA A 192 10.47 14.29 -9.96
CA ALA A 192 11.25 15.43 -9.50
C ALA A 192 11.07 16.65 -10.42
N ASN A 193 10.23 17.59 -9.99
CA ASN A 193 10.13 18.93 -10.56
C ASN A 193 10.66 19.88 -9.48
N PRO A 194 11.78 20.59 -9.73
CA PRO A 194 12.49 21.38 -8.72
C PRO A 194 11.61 22.37 -7.91
N GLY A 195 10.49 22.84 -8.47
CA GLY A 195 9.60 23.81 -7.84
C GLY A 195 8.54 23.27 -6.87
N ASN A 196 8.11 22.00 -6.98
CA ASN A 196 6.97 21.47 -6.21
C ASN A 196 7.35 20.44 -5.12
N SER A 197 8.62 20.04 -5.08
CA SER A 197 9.06 18.88 -4.33
C SER A 197 10.14 19.17 -3.30
N ASN A 198 10.48 20.43 -3.06
CA ASN A 198 11.47 20.76 -2.04
C ASN A 198 10.83 20.59 -0.65
N PRO A 199 11.20 19.57 0.15
CA PRO A 199 10.67 19.43 1.50
C PRO A 199 10.95 20.68 2.34
N ARG A 200 11.97 21.48 1.99
CA ARG A 200 12.38 22.71 2.67
C ARG A 200 11.59 23.97 2.30
N ALA A 201 10.74 23.94 1.27
CA ALA A 201 10.06 25.14 0.78
C ALA A 201 8.90 25.64 1.67
N ALA A 202 8.46 24.86 2.66
CA ALA A 202 7.21 25.10 3.39
C ALA A 202 7.37 25.67 4.82
N GLY A 203 8.57 26.14 5.21
CA GLY A 203 8.83 26.68 6.57
C GLY A 203 8.75 25.66 7.73
N ASN A 204 8.32 24.42 7.44
CA ASN A 204 8.30 23.31 8.37
C ASN A 204 9.72 22.79 8.66
N PRO A 205 10.02 22.30 9.88
CA PRO A 205 11.32 21.74 10.20
C PRO A 205 11.57 20.44 9.42
N VAL A 206 12.79 20.33 8.88
CA VAL A 206 13.23 19.25 8.00
C VAL A 206 14.49 18.63 8.58
N HIS A 207 14.46 17.32 8.82
CA HIS A 207 15.54 16.58 9.47
C HIS A 207 16.00 15.41 8.62
N ARG A 208 17.32 15.25 8.48
CA ARG A 208 17.91 14.11 7.78
C ARG A 208 17.93 12.89 8.68
N VAL A 209 17.72 11.71 8.09
CA VAL A 209 17.94 10.45 8.80
C VAL A 209 19.45 10.15 8.80
N VAL A 210 20.06 10.16 9.97
CA VAL A 210 21.50 9.91 10.18
C VAL A 210 21.80 8.46 10.54
N LYS A 211 20.83 7.74 11.13
CA LYS A 211 20.96 6.31 11.42
C LYS A 211 19.64 5.59 11.21
N ARG A 212 19.70 4.36 10.70
CA ARG A 212 18.55 3.48 10.46
C ARG A 212 18.76 2.16 11.18
N THR A 213 17.70 1.64 11.79
CA THR A 213 17.69 0.29 12.38
C THR A 213 16.38 -0.40 11.99
N VAL A 214 16.44 -1.68 11.65
CA VAL A 214 15.25 -2.49 11.37
C VAL A 214 15.12 -3.53 12.48
N LEU A 215 14.01 -3.48 13.22
CA LEU A 215 13.72 -4.38 14.33
C LEU A 215 12.57 -5.31 13.94
N GLN A 216 12.69 -6.60 14.24
CA GLN A 216 11.60 -7.54 14.03
C GLN A 216 10.55 -7.39 15.13
N ARG A 217 9.28 -7.22 14.74
CA ARG A 217 8.10 -7.13 15.62
C ARG A 217 7.42 -8.47 15.83
N PHE A 218 7.41 -9.32 14.80
CA PHE A 218 6.73 -10.61 14.80
C PHE A 218 7.61 -11.70 14.17
N ASN A 219 7.61 -12.91 14.74
CA ASN A 219 8.22 -14.09 14.12
C ASN A 219 7.25 -14.72 13.12
N TYR A 220 7.75 -15.08 11.93
CA TYR A 220 6.93 -15.74 10.90
C TYR A 220 6.53 -17.15 11.36
N GLY A 221 5.23 -17.40 11.50
CA GLY A 221 4.70 -18.74 11.79
C GLY A 221 3.26 -19.04 11.37
N LEU A 222 2.44 -18.07 10.93
CA LEU A 222 0.98 -18.28 10.81
C LEU A 222 0.30 -17.68 9.57
N TYR A 223 0.97 -17.62 8.42
CA TYR A 223 0.29 -17.37 7.15
C TYR A 223 0.35 -18.60 6.25
N ARG A 224 -0.71 -19.40 6.27
CA ARG A 224 -1.05 -20.34 5.19
C ARG A 224 -2.06 -19.63 4.29
N PRO A 225 -1.70 -19.19 3.08
CA PRO A 225 -2.72 -18.87 2.10
C PRO A 225 -3.58 -20.12 1.97
N LYS A 226 -4.90 -20.01 2.17
CA LYS A 226 -5.80 -21.12 1.86
C LYS A 226 -5.62 -21.38 0.37
N SER A 227 -4.85 -22.41 0.03
CA SER A 227 -4.80 -22.94 -1.32
C SER A 227 -6.23 -23.14 -1.77
N ARG A 228 -6.52 -22.69 -3.00
CA ARG A 228 -7.78 -22.95 -3.68
C ARG A 228 -8.18 -24.39 -3.40
N ILE A 229 -9.21 -24.59 -2.59
CA ILE A 229 -10.01 -25.81 -2.70
C ILE A 229 -10.70 -25.64 -4.05
N LEU A 230 -10.04 -26.11 -5.11
CA LEU A 230 -10.73 -26.48 -6.34
C LEU A 230 -11.80 -27.47 -5.89
N ARG A 231 -13.03 -26.98 -5.74
CA ARG A 231 -14.19 -27.85 -5.68
C ARG A 231 -14.22 -28.58 -7.01
N VAL A 232 -13.68 -29.80 -7.02
CA VAL A 232 -13.91 -30.76 -8.10
C VAL A 232 -15.44 -30.88 -8.21
N PRO A 233 -16.04 -30.59 -9.38
CA PRO A 233 -17.46 -30.80 -9.57
C PRO A 233 -17.74 -32.28 -9.32
N ASN A 234 -18.59 -32.58 -8.34
CA ASN A 234 -18.95 -33.95 -8.00
C ASN A 234 -19.82 -34.52 -9.14
N SER A 235 -19.17 -35.07 -10.17
CA SER A 235 -19.78 -35.69 -11.33
C SER A 235 -20.23 -37.12 -11.04
N LYS A 236 -20.96 -37.35 -9.95
CA LYS A 236 -21.60 -38.64 -9.69
C LYS A 236 -22.96 -38.47 -9.01
N ARG A 237 -23.99 -38.24 -9.82
CA ARG A 237 -25.34 -38.78 -9.59
C ARG A 237 -26.04 -38.93 -10.94
N LYS A 238 -25.62 -39.95 -11.69
CA LYS A 238 -26.44 -40.58 -12.73
C LYS A 238 -27.08 -41.83 -12.14
N ASN A 239 -28.41 -41.87 -12.26
CA ASN A 239 -29.28 -43.02 -12.49
C ASN A 239 -29.65 -43.99 -11.36
N ARG A 240 -30.99 -44.11 -11.24
CA ARG A 240 -31.87 -45.27 -10.95
C ARG A 240 -32.84 -44.91 -9.81
N ARG A 241 -34.15 -45.15 -9.86
CA ARG A 241 -35.08 -45.86 -10.76
C ARG A 241 -36.50 -45.36 -10.37
N VAL A 242 -37.35 -45.01 -11.35
CA VAL A 242 -38.51 -45.79 -11.85
C VAL A 242 -39.73 -45.80 -10.91
N LYS A 243 -40.82 -45.24 -11.47
CA LYS A 243 -42.26 -45.51 -11.33
C LYS A 243 -42.67 -46.55 -10.27
N ASN A 244 -43.62 -46.18 -9.41
CA ASN A 244 -45.05 -46.47 -9.61
C ASN A 244 -45.89 -45.32 -9.04
#